data_AF-A0A3M0WCL9-F1
#
_entry.id   AF-A0A3M0WCL9-F1
#
_cell.length_a   1.000
_cell.length_b   1.000
_cell.length_c   1.000
_cell.angle_alpha   90.00
_cell.angle_beta   90.00
_cell.angle_gamma   90.00
#
_symmetry.space_group_name_H-M   'P 1'
#
loop_
_entity.id
_entity.type
_entity.pdbx_description
1 polymer ?
#
loop_
_entity_poly.entity_id
_entity_poly.type
_entity_poly.pdbx_seq_one_letter_code
_entity_poly.pdbx_strand_id
1 'polypeptide(L)'
;MQILSISLLLPIAYLTILIGSLATFSHLYRRRQLYSKLRLAPYFPAHAARNVYLSLLHLPDETKGGGSVPDSILRAALLSRACTDIERILEIRVRKPALGQLLQRGVDVVSEANALTPGWGAVIFQSASEMVQNRSLRAKLDRVRETEAAEKEAWERTKAEARRELMAEEEEGGADKRRTS
;
A
#
# COMPACT_ATOMS: atom_id res chain seq x y z
N MET A 1 18.18 -14.70 -69.07
CA MET A 1 17.65 -15.47 -67.92
C MET A 1 18.30 -15.09 -66.57
N GLN A 2 19.58 -14.73 -66.52
CA GLN A 2 20.26 -14.39 -65.24
C GLN A 2 19.88 -13.01 -64.66
N ILE A 3 19.56 -12.02 -65.49
CA ILE A 3 19.19 -10.68 -65.02
C ILE A 3 17.79 -10.66 -64.37
N LEU A 4 16.83 -11.42 -64.93
CA LEU A 4 15.47 -11.55 -64.37
C LEU A 4 15.44 -12.26 -63.00
N SER A 5 16.36 -13.19 -62.76
CA SER A 5 16.46 -13.90 -61.47
C SER A 5 17.05 -13.00 -60.39
N ILE A 6 18.08 -12.20 -60.72
CA ILE A 6 18.68 -11.25 -59.78
C ILE A 6 17.71 -10.12 -59.43
N SER A 7 16.96 -9.58 -60.41
CA SER A 7 16.00 -8.51 -60.17
C SER A 7 14.80 -8.93 -59.32
N LEU A 8 14.41 -10.21 -59.34
CA LEU A 8 13.34 -10.77 -58.50
C LEU A 8 13.84 -11.19 -57.11
N LEU A 9 15.10 -11.63 -57.01
CA LEU A 9 15.68 -12.09 -55.74
C LEU A 9 15.95 -10.94 -54.76
N LEU A 10 16.42 -9.79 -55.25
CA LEU A 10 16.68 -8.59 -54.44
C LEU A 10 15.47 -8.12 -53.61
N PRO A 11 14.26 -7.93 -54.16
CA PRO A 11 13.10 -7.50 -53.37
C PRO A 11 12.62 -8.58 -52.39
N ILE A 12 12.70 -9.87 -52.75
CA ILE A 12 12.33 -10.96 -51.84
C ILE A 12 13.32 -11.05 -50.67
N ALA A 13 14.63 -10.92 -50.94
CA ALA A 13 15.67 -10.87 -49.91
C ALA A 13 15.47 -9.66 -48.97
N TYR A 14 15.13 -8.49 -49.52
CA TYR A 14 14.85 -7.30 -48.71
C TYR A 14 13.65 -7.52 -47.78
N LEU A 15 12.54 -8.08 -48.29
CA LEU A 15 11.34 -8.35 -47.49
C LEU A 15 11.59 -9.40 -46.40
N THR A 16 12.36 -10.45 -46.69
CA THR A 16 12.68 -11.49 -45.69
C THR A 16 13.55 -10.96 -44.56
N ILE A 17 14.54 -10.11 -44.88
CA ILE A 17 15.38 -9.45 -43.87
C ILE A 17 14.55 -8.45 -43.05
N LEU A 18 13.67 -7.67 -43.70
CA LEU A 18 12.80 -6.72 -43.02
C LEU A 18 11.81 -7.41 -42.07
N ILE A 19 11.14 -8.47 -42.54
CA ILE A 19 10.19 -9.24 -41.72
C ILE A 19 10.93 -10.00 -40.61
N GLY A 20 12.09 -10.58 -40.90
CA GLY A 20 12.91 -11.28 -39.91
C GLY A 20 13.42 -10.36 -38.81
N SER A 21 13.93 -9.19 -39.17
CA SER A 21 14.37 -8.17 -38.20
C SER A 21 13.21 -7.62 -37.36
N LEU A 22 12.06 -7.36 -37.98
CA LEU A 22 10.86 -6.91 -37.25
C LEU A 22 10.31 -7.99 -36.31
N ALA A 23 10.29 -9.25 -36.74
CA ALA A 23 9.82 -10.37 -35.94
C ALA A 23 10.74 -10.63 -34.73
N THR A 24 12.05 -10.65 -34.95
CA THR A 24 13.04 -10.81 -33.88
C THR A 24 13.00 -9.64 -32.89
N PHE A 25 12.89 -8.40 -33.36
CA PHE A 25 12.71 -7.23 -32.50
C PHE A 25 11.39 -7.27 -31.73
N SER A 26 10.26 -7.57 -32.38
CA SER A 26 8.96 -7.71 -31.73
C SER A 26 8.97 -8.79 -30.65
N HIS A 27 9.63 -9.92 -30.92
CA HIS A 27 9.77 -11.00 -29.95
C HIS A 27 10.62 -10.57 -28.73
N LEU A 28 11.78 -9.96 -28.95
CA LEU A 28 12.66 -9.49 -27.87
C LEU A 28 12.03 -8.35 -27.06
N TYR A 29 11.38 -7.40 -27.72
CA TYR A 29 10.71 -6.27 -27.06
C TYR A 29 9.54 -6.75 -26.21
N ARG A 30 8.67 -7.62 -26.74
CA ARG A 30 7.56 -8.20 -25.98
C ARG A 30 8.07 -9.04 -24.81
N ARG A 31 9.11 -9.86 -25.03
CA ARG A 31 9.74 -10.65 -23.97
C ARG A 31 10.27 -9.76 -22.84
N ARG A 32 10.92 -8.65 -23.16
CA ARG A 32 11.38 -7.65 -22.17
C ARG A 32 10.22 -7.01 -21.41
N GLN A 33 9.17 -6.60 -22.13
CA GLN A 33 7.98 -5.99 -21.53
C GLN A 33 7.28 -6.94 -20.53
N LEU A 34 7.25 -8.25 -20.82
CA LEU A 34 6.71 -9.26 -19.90
C LEU A 34 7.54 -9.37 -18.62
N TYR A 35 8.87 -9.43 -18.73
CA TYR A 35 9.74 -9.46 -17.55
C TYR A 35 9.60 -8.19 -16.70
N SER A 36 9.48 -7.01 -17.31
CA SER A 36 9.24 -5.77 -16.56
C SER A 36 7.92 -5.81 -15.77
N LYS A 37 6.87 -6.38 -16.35
CA LYS A 37 5.57 -6.56 -15.67
C LYS A 37 5.63 -7.58 -14.53
N LEU A 38 6.42 -8.64 -14.69
CA LEU A 38 6.60 -9.67 -13.65
C LEU A 38 7.43 -9.19 -12.45
N ARG A 39 8.23 -8.12 -12.61
CA ARG A 39 9.02 -7.52 -11.52
C ARG A 39 8.20 -6.62 -10.59
N LEU A 40 6.96 -6.30 -10.96
CA LEU A 40 6.10 -5.48 -10.11
C LEU A 40 5.81 -6.23 -8.81
N ALA A 41 5.87 -5.52 -7.69
CA ALA A 41 5.51 -6.09 -6.40
C ALA A 41 4.05 -6.60 -6.45
N PRO A 42 3.76 -7.78 -5.88
CA PRO A 42 2.40 -8.28 -5.77
C PRO A 42 1.48 -7.25 -5.10
N TYR A 43 0.32 -6.98 -5.70
CA TYR A 43 -0.64 -6.01 -5.19
C TYR A 43 -1.16 -6.37 -3.79
N PHE A 44 -1.34 -7.67 -3.52
CA PHE A 44 -1.70 -8.20 -2.21
C PHE A 44 -0.55 -9.02 -1.61
N PRO A 45 -0.43 -9.04 -0.28
CA PRO A 45 0.54 -9.90 0.40
C PRO A 45 0.21 -11.39 0.21
N ALA A 46 1.17 -12.23 0.59
CA ALA A 46 1.04 -13.69 0.52
C ALA A 46 -0.27 -14.18 1.17
N HIS A 47 -0.91 -15.19 0.54
CA HIS A 47 -2.24 -15.67 0.94
C HIS A 47 -2.14 -16.76 2.02
N ALA A 48 -2.16 -16.33 3.29
CA ALA A 48 -2.02 -17.23 4.44
C ALA A 48 -3.14 -18.28 4.51
N ALA A 49 -4.42 -17.88 4.39
CA ALA A 49 -5.56 -18.80 4.51
C ALA A 49 -5.57 -19.89 3.41
N ARG A 50 -5.16 -19.55 2.18
CA ARG A 50 -4.95 -20.52 1.10
C ARG A 50 -3.83 -21.49 1.44
N ASN A 51 -2.70 -20.98 1.94
CA ASN A 51 -1.55 -21.82 2.26
C ASN A 51 -1.87 -22.81 3.39
N VAL A 52 -2.63 -22.38 4.41
CA VAL A 52 -3.13 -23.25 5.47
C VAL A 52 -4.07 -24.33 4.93
N TYR A 53 -5.03 -23.97 4.07
CA TYR A 53 -5.91 -24.95 3.44
C TYR A 53 -5.12 -25.98 2.62
N LEU A 54 -4.14 -25.53 1.83
CA LEU A 54 -3.33 -26.42 1.01
C LEU A 54 -2.39 -27.27 1.85
N SER A 55 -1.84 -26.76 2.95
CA SER A 55 -1.02 -27.58 3.85
C SER A 55 -1.87 -28.65 4.55
N LEU A 56 -3.11 -28.34 4.90
CA LEU A 56 -4.06 -29.32 5.46
C LEU A 56 -4.45 -30.40 4.44
N LEU A 57 -4.58 -30.04 3.16
CA LEU A 57 -4.93 -30.98 2.10
C LEU A 57 -3.80 -31.96 1.75
N HIS A 58 -2.54 -31.51 1.82
CA HIS A 58 -1.37 -32.32 1.46
C HIS A 58 -0.68 -32.92 2.68
N LEU A 59 -1.35 -32.95 3.84
CA LEU A 59 -0.79 -33.55 5.04
C LEU A 59 -0.69 -35.08 4.86
N PRO A 60 0.49 -35.69 5.06
CA PRO A 60 0.69 -37.12 4.80
C PRO A 60 -0.02 -37.99 5.83
N ASP A 61 -0.49 -39.15 5.36
CA ASP A 61 -1.35 -40.08 6.10
C ASP A 61 -0.70 -40.72 7.35
N GLU A 62 0.62 -40.64 7.50
CA GLU A 62 1.39 -41.24 8.60
C GLU A 62 1.28 -40.47 9.92
N THR A 63 1.00 -39.15 9.89
CA THR A 63 0.72 -38.35 11.09
C THR A 63 -0.69 -38.55 11.65
N LYS A 64 -1.50 -39.39 11.00
CA LYS A 64 -2.88 -39.74 11.38
C LYS A 64 -2.91 -40.77 12.52
N GLY A 65 -2.19 -40.51 13.61
CA GLY A 65 -2.34 -41.23 14.90
C GLY A 65 -3.70 -41.02 15.59
N GLY A 66 -4.71 -40.62 14.81
CA GLY A 66 -6.05 -40.18 15.19
C GLY A 66 -6.85 -39.74 13.96
N GLY A 67 -6.83 -40.52 12.86
CA GLY A 67 -7.74 -40.34 11.71
C GLY A 67 -7.41 -39.20 10.72
N SER A 68 -8.01 -39.26 9.52
CA SER A 68 -7.95 -38.21 8.49
C SER A 68 -8.43 -36.86 9.03
N VAL A 69 -7.84 -35.73 8.58
CA VAL A 69 -8.31 -34.39 8.96
C VAL A 69 -9.83 -34.33 8.74
N PRO A 70 -10.63 -34.00 9.76
CA PRO A 70 -12.07 -33.96 9.63
C PRO A 70 -12.52 -32.99 8.54
N ASP A 71 -13.52 -33.41 7.75
CA ASP A 71 -14.14 -32.60 6.70
C ASP A 71 -14.63 -31.24 7.20
N SER A 72 -15.04 -31.13 8.46
CA SER A 72 -15.44 -29.87 9.07
C SER A 72 -14.30 -28.86 9.10
N ILE A 73 -13.07 -29.30 9.38
CA ILE A 73 -11.87 -28.46 9.41
C ILE A 73 -11.47 -28.04 7.99
N LEU A 74 -11.52 -28.96 7.03
CA LEU A 74 -11.24 -28.62 5.62
C LEU A 74 -12.26 -27.63 5.06
N ARG A 75 -13.54 -27.82 5.37
CA ARG A 75 -14.61 -26.87 4.99
C ARG A 75 -14.45 -25.53 5.71
N ALA A 76 -14.09 -25.51 6.99
CA ALA A 76 -13.81 -24.27 7.71
C ALA A 76 -12.60 -23.52 7.13
N ALA A 77 -11.53 -24.22 6.80
CA ALA A 77 -10.35 -23.64 6.16
C ALA A 77 -10.67 -23.10 4.74
N LEU A 78 -11.51 -23.81 3.98
CA LEU A 78 -11.98 -23.35 2.67
C LEU A 78 -12.86 -22.10 2.78
N LEU A 79 -13.76 -22.06 3.77
CA LEU A 79 -14.59 -20.88 4.05
C LEU A 79 -13.73 -19.68 4.46
N SER A 80 -12.74 -19.88 5.33
CA SER A 80 -11.77 -18.82 5.70
C SER A 80 -11.01 -18.29 4.48
N ARG A 81 -10.57 -19.18 3.57
CA ARG A 81 -9.97 -18.77 2.29
C ARG A 81 -10.94 -17.93 1.45
N ALA A 82 -12.19 -18.35 1.33
CA ALA A 82 -13.21 -17.63 0.55
C ALA A 82 -13.52 -16.25 1.16
N CYS A 83 -13.59 -16.12 2.48
CA CYS A 83 -13.76 -14.84 3.17
C CYS A 83 -12.62 -13.87 2.83
N THR A 84 -11.35 -14.31 2.93
CA THR A 84 -10.20 -13.48 2.56
C THR A 84 -10.20 -13.09 1.07
N ASP A 85 -10.65 -13.98 0.19
CA ASP A 85 -10.77 -13.68 -1.24
C ASP A 85 -11.85 -12.63 -1.52
N ILE A 86 -13.00 -12.69 -0.81
CA ILE A 86 -14.07 -11.69 -0.92
C ILE A 86 -13.59 -10.32 -0.40
N GLU A 87 -12.91 -10.27 0.74
CA GLU A 87 -12.34 -9.03 1.29
C GLU A 87 -11.43 -8.35 0.26
N ARG A 88 -10.54 -9.11 -0.38
CA ARG A 88 -9.65 -8.61 -1.44
C ARG A 88 -10.42 -8.10 -2.66
N ILE A 89 -11.48 -8.79 -3.08
CA ILE A 89 -12.33 -8.37 -4.20
C ILE A 89 -13.06 -7.06 -3.88
N LEU A 90 -13.62 -6.96 -2.67
CA LEU A 90 -14.29 -5.75 -2.20
C LEU A 90 -13.33 -4.57 -2.12
N GLU A 91 -12.11 -4.80 -1.62
CA GLU A 91 -11.06 -3.78 -1.56
C GLU A 91 -10.71 -3.26 -2.96
N ILE A 92 -10.53 -4.14 -3.95
CA ILE A 92 -10.29 -3.72 -5.34
C ILE A 92 -11.47 -2.90 -5.86
N ARG A 93 -12.70 -3.35 -5.60
CA ARG A 93 -13.92 -2.68 -6.09
C ARG A 93 -14.03 -1.26 -5.54
N VAL A 94 -13.69 -1.04 -4.28
CA VAL A 94 -13.71 0.28 -3.64
C VAL A 94 -12.58 1.18 -4.15
N ARG A 95 -11.36 0.64 -4.29
CA ARG A 95 -10.17 1.44 -4.65
C ARG A 95 -10.12 1.83 -6.13
N LYS A 96 -10.64 0.98 -7.02
CA LYS A 96 -10.58 1.18 -8.48
C LYS A 96 -11.16 2.51 -8.98
N PRO A 97 -12.36 2.97 -8.59
CA PRO A 97 -12.89 4.25 -9.08
C PRO A 97 -12.08 5.45 -8.59
N ALA A 98 -11.57 5.44 -7.35
CA ALA A 98 -10.76 6.53 -6.82
C ALA A 98 -9.43 6.68 -7.57
N LEU A 99 -8.75 5.56 -7.86
CA LEU A 99 -7.54 5.56 -8.68
C LEU A 99 -7.80 6.05 -10.11
N GLY A 100 -8.92 5.66 -10.70
CA GLY A 100 -9.32 6.14 -12.03
C GLY A 100 -9.50 7.65 -12.07
N GLN A 101 -10.16 8.22 -11.05
CA GLN A 101 -10.33 9.68 -10.95
C GLN A 101 -9.01 10.42 -10.74
N LEU A 102 -8.10 9.90 -9.91
CA LEU A 102 -6.79 10.51 -9.69
C LEU A 102 -5.96 10.54 -10.97
N LEU A 103 -5.98 9.44 -11.73
CA LEU A 103 -5.27 9.36 -13.01
C LEU A 103 -5.80 10.41 -14.00
N GLN A 104 -7.12 10.55 -14.09
CA GLN A 104 -7.74 11.50 -15.01
C GLN A 104 -7.51 12.96 -14.59
N ARG A 105 -7.74 13.30 -13.31
CA ARG A 105 -7.56 14.68 -12.82
C ARG A 105 -6.13 15.18 -12.89
N GLY A 106 -5.15 14.31 -12.66
CA GLY A 106 -3.74 14.67 -12.84
C GLY A 106 -3.45 15.12 -14.27
N VAL A 107 -4.00 14.41 -15.25
CA VAL A 107 -3.81 14.73 -16.68
C VAL A 107 -4.53 16.01 -17.08
N ASP A 108 -5.75 16.24 -16.59
CA ASP A 108 -6.52 17.44 -16.91
C ASP A 108 -5.85 18.71 -16.38
N VAL A 109 -5.37 18.70 -15.13
CA VAL A 109 -4.66 19.84 -14.52
C VAL A 109 -3.32 20.12 -15.21
N VAL A 110 -2.56 19.09 -15.60
CA VAL A 110 -1.33 19.29 -16.39
C VAL A 110 -1.67 19.94 -17.74
N SER A 111 -2.74 19.48 -18.40
CA SER A 111 -3.17 20.02 -19.69
C SER A 111 -3.62 21.48 -19.58
N GLU A 112 -4.43 21.80 -18.58
CA GLU A 112 -4.92 23.17 -18.35
C GLU A 112 -3.78 24.14 -17.97
N ALA A 113 -2.86 23.70 -17.10
CA ALA A 113 -1.68 24.47 -16.76
C ALA A 113 -0.83 24.78 -18.00
N ASN A 114 -0.63 23.79 -18.88
CA ASN A 114 0.09 23.99 -20.13
C ASN A 114 -0.65 24.88 -21.14
N ALA A 115 -1.99 24.92 -21.10
CA ALA A 115 -2.80 25.82 -21.94
C ALA A 115 -2.69 27.29 -21.49
N LEU A 116 -2.60 27.53 -20.18
CA LEU A 116 -2.40 28.88 -19.62
C LEU A 116 -0.97 29.37 -19.83
N THR A 117 0.01 28.50 -19.62
CA THR A 117 1.42 28.81 -19.87
C THR A 117 2.14 27.54 -20.31
N PRO A 118 2.71 27.50 -21.52
CA PRO A 118 3.45 26.33 -21.99
C PRO A 118 4.55 25.93 -21.01
N GLY A 119 4.58 24.65 -20.61
CA GLY A 119 5.57 24.11 -19.68
C GLY A 119 5.20 24.20 -18.19
N TRP A 120 4.11 24.90 -17.83
CA TRP A 120 3.70 25.04 -16.43
C TRP A 120 3.18 23.73 -15.83
N GLY A 121 2.61 22.85 -16.64
CA GLY A 121 2.15 21.52 -16.22
C GLY A 121 3.27 20.62 -15.65
N ALA A 122 4.53 20.89 -16.00
CA ALA A 122 5.67 20.15 -15.46
C ALA A 122 5.98 20.48 -13.98
N VAL A 123 5.68 21.72 -13.55
CA VAL A 123 6.07 22.23 -12.21
C VAL A 123 4.90 22.43 -11.26
N ILE A 124 3.67 22.56 -11.78
CA ILE A 124 2.48 22.90 -10.97
C ILE A 124 2.23 21.93 -9.81
N PHE A 125 2.44 20.63 -10.02
CA PHE A 125 2.24 19.62 -8.98
C PHE A 125 3.34 19.63 -7.91
N GLN A 126 4.57 19.97 -8.28
CA GLN A 126 5.67 20.11 -7.33
C GLN A 126 5.38 21.29 -6.39
N SER A 127 5.06 22.46 -6.97
CA SER A 127 4.72 23.65 -6.19
C SER A 127 3.46 23.45 -5.34
N ALA A 128 2.41 22.83 -5.87
CA ALA A 128 1.20 22.53 -5.11
C ALA A 128 1.47 21.58 -3.93
N SER A 129 2.34 20.59 -4.11
CA SER A 129 2.72 19.66 -3.04
C SER A 129 3.43 20.38 -1.90
N GLU A 130 4.40 21.24 -2.21
CA GLU A 130 5.12 22.05 -1.23
C GLU A 130 4.17 23.00 -0.46
N MET A 131 3.20 23.60 -1.14
CA MET A 131 2.19 24.44 -0.50
C MET A 131 1.30 23.65 0.47
N VAL A 132 0.87 22.43 0.09
CA VAL A 132 0.06 21.57 0.97
C VAL A 132 0.86 21.11 2.19
N GLN A 133 2.13 20.74 1.99
CA GLN A 133 3.02 20.38 3.10
C GLN A 133 3.22 21.57 4.06
N ASN A 134 3.45 22.76 3.53
CA ASN A 134 3.58 23.97 4.35
C ASN A 134 2.31 24.27 5.16
N ARG A 135 1.13 24.14 4.54
CA ARG A 135 -0.17 24.28 5.24
C ARG A 135 -0.34 23.25 6.35
N SER A 136 0.02 21.99 6.10
CA SER A 136 -0.06 20.93 7.11
C SER A 136 0.87 21.21 8.29
N LEU A 137 2.09 21.70 8.03
CA LEU A 137 3.03 22.10 9.07
C LEU A 137 2.46 23.24 9.94
N ARG A 138 1.91 24.28 9.32
CA ARG A 138 1.27 25.40 10.04
C ARG A 138 0.11 24.94 10.90
N ALA A 139 -0.79 24.13 10.35
CA ALA A 139 -1.94 23.61 11.11
C ALA A 139 -1.54 22.76 12.32
N LYS A 140 -0.42 22.03 12.24
CA LYS A 140 0.13 21.30 13.40
C LYS A 140 0.70 22.24 14.46
N LEU A 141 1.44 23.27 14.05
CA LEU A 141 1.97 24.28 14.97
C LEU A 141 0.85 25.03 15.69
N ASP A 142 -0.23 25.36 14.99
CA ASP A 142 -1.38 26.06 15.58
C ASP A 142 -2.06 25.20 16.65
N ARG A 143 -2.25 23.90 16.39
CA ARG A 143 -2.81 22.97 17.39
C ARG A 143 -1.96 22.85 18.66
N VAL A 144 -0.63 22.83 18.51
CA VAL A 144 0.27 22.76 19.68
C VAL A 144 0.20 24.06 20.48
N ARG A 145 0.18 25.21 19.81
CA ARG A 145 0.06 26.51 20.46
C ARG A 145 -1.25 26.67 21.25
N GLU A 146 -2.34 26.07 20.78
CA GLU A 146 -3.63 26.10 21.47
C GLU A 146 -3.64 25.27 22.76
N THR A 147 -2.95 24.12 22.82
CA THR A 147 -2.94 23.27 24.01
C THR A 147 -1.90 23.68 25.05
N GLU A 148 -0.86 24.42 24.65
CA GLU A 148 0.23 24.86 25.53
C GLU A 148 -0.23 25.62 26.79
N ALA A 149 -1.24 26.50 26.68
CA ALA A 149 -1.72 27.28 27.82
C ALA A 149 -2.48 26.41 28.84
N ALA A 150 -3.38 25.56 28.34
CA ALA A 150 -4.20 24.68 29.18
C ALA A 150 -3.36 23.58 29.84
N GLU A 151 -2.37 23.03 29.12
CA GLU A 151 -1.44 22.03 29.65
C GLU A 151 -0.59 22.61 30.78
N LYS A 152 -0.11 23.86 30.64
CA LYS A 152 0.64 24.56 31.70
C LYS A 152 -0.21 24.76 32.96
N GLU A 153 -1.47 25.18 32.81
CA GLU A 153 -2.35 25.37 33.96
C GLU A 153 -2.72 24.05 34.66
N ALA A 154 -2.99 22.98 33.90
CA ALA A 154 -3.30 21.66 34.45
C ALA A 154 -2.10 21.06 35.20
N TRP A 155 -0.89 21.27 34.69
CA TRP A 155 0.35 20.85 35.35
C TRP A 155 0.55 21.55 36.70
N GLU A 156 0.31 22.86 36.79
CA GLU A 156 0.45 23.59 38.05
C GLU A 156 -0.61 23.17 39.09
N ARG A 157 -1.83 22.82 38.65
CA ARG A 157 -2.89 22.31 39.55
C ARG A 157 -2.59 20.91 40.09
N THR A 158 -2.27 19.97 39.22
CA THR A 158 -1.92 18.58 39.61
C THR A 158 -0.73 18.55 40.55
N LYS A 159 0.28 19.40 40.30
CA LYS A 159 1.44 19.56 41.18
C LYS A 159 1.05 20.10 42.56
N ALA A 160 0.12 21.05 42.63
CA ALA A 160 -0.36 21.60 43.91
C ALA A 160 -1.19 20.59 44.71
N GLU A 161 -2.04 19.80 44.04
CA GLU A 161 -2.87 18.75 44.64
C GLU A 161 -2.03 17.59 45.18
N ALA A 162 -1.13 17.03 44.37
CA ALA A 162 -0.24 15.96 44.79
C ALA A 162 0.63 16.38 45.99
N ARG A 163 1.06 17.65 46.03
CA ARG A 163 1.80 18.21 47.16
C ARG A 163 0.95 18.30 48.42
N ARG A 164 -0.36 18.47 48.30
CA ARG A 164 -1.29 18.59 49.43
C ARG A 164 -1.67 17.22 49.99
N GLU A 165 -1.91 16.23 49.14
CA GLU A 165 -2.27 14.86 49.55
C GLU A 165 -1.14 14.20 50.33
N LEU A 166 0.10 14.32 49.85
CA LEU A 166 1.29 13.83 50.57
C LEU A 166 1.37 14.39 52.00
N MET A 167 1.09 15.67 52.18
CA MET A 167 1.11 16.31 53.50
C MET A 167 -0.02 15.79 54.41
N ALA A 168 -1.18 15.46 53.86
CA ALA A 168 -2.31 14.96 54.63
C ALA A 168 -2.10 13.49 55.07
N GLU A 169 -1.54 12.63 54.21
CA GLU A 169 -1.24 11.24 54.54
C GLU A 169 -0.17 11.12 55.64
N GLU A 170 0.82 12.01 55.62
CA GLU A 170 1.83 12.11 56.68
C GLU A 170 1.21 12.45 58.04
N GLU A 171 0.21 13.35 58.05
CA GLU A 171 -0.52 13.72 59.27
C GLU A 171 -1.40 12.57 59.80
N GLU A 172 -2.15 11.89 58.92
CA GLU A 172 -3.06 10.79 59.30
C GLU A 172 -2.33 9.51 59.73
N GLY A 173 -1.30 9.08 59.00
CA GLY A 173 -0.49 7.92 59.38
C GLY A 173 0.25 8.14 60.70
N GLY A 174 0.64 9.39 60.97
CA GLY A 174 1.18 9.79 62.27
C GLY A 174 0.13 9.77 63.40
N ALA A 175 -1.15 9.95 63.10
CA ALA A 175 -2.24 9.96 64.08
C ALA A 175 -2.71 8.53 64.44
N ASP A 176 -2.83 7.63 63.46
CA ASP A 176 -3.30 6.26 63.67
C ASP A 176 -2.28 5.42 64.47
N LYS A 177 -0.98 5.61 64.17
CA LYS A 177 0.11 4.98 64.92
C LYS A 177 0.17 5.42 66.39
N ARG A 178 -0.44 6.58 66.72
CA ARG A 178 -0.56 7.09 68.09
C ARG A 178 -1.79 6.57 68.85
N ARG A 179 -2.77 5.96 68.17
CA ARG A 179 -3.98 5.42 68.82
C ARG A 179 -3.92 3.92 69.13
N THR A 180 -3.09 3.17 68.41
CA THR A 180 -3.01 1.70 68.53
C THR A 180 -1.90 1.22 69.46
N SER A 181 -1.11 2.14 70.05
CA SER A 181 -0.10 1.89 71.09
C SER A 181 -0.48 2.62 72.38
#